data_AF-A0A926Q9R3-F1
#
_entry.id   AF-A0A926Q9R3-F1
#
_cell.length_a   1.000
_cell.length_b   1.000
_cell.length_c   1.000
_cell.angle_alpha   90.00
_cell.angle_beta   90.00
_cell.angle_gamma   90.00
#
_symmetry.space_group_name_H-M   'P 1'
#
loop_
_entity.id
_entity.type
_entity.pdbx_description
1 polymer ?
#
loop_
_entity_poly.entity_id
_entity_poly.type
_entity_poly.pdbx_seq_one_letter_code
_entity_poly.pdbx_strand_id
1 'polypeptide(L)' 'MKTNPYYSTNTTDPDVHHNQRDCPAGKAIPKENKKFGTNGYKLCKTCAKM' A
#
# COMPACT_ATOMS: atom_id res chain seq x y z
N MET A 1 -12.29 4.34 -1.53
CA MET A 1 -12.84 3.57 -0.38
C MET A 1 -11.72 3.04 0.48
N LYS A 2 -11.80 3.23 1.81
CA LYS A 2 -10.77 2.79 2.75
C LYS A 2 -10.77 1.26 2.86
N THR A 3 -9.61 0.67 3.06
CA THR A 3 -9.41 -0.78 3.22
C THR A 3 -8.39 -1.06 4.32
N ASN A 4 -8.28 -2.32 4.73
CA ASN A 4 -7.26 -2.73 5.69
C ASN A 4 -5.88 -2.35 5.15
N PRO A 5 -4.98 -1.82 5.99
CA PRO A 5 -3.66 -1.43 5.53
C PRO A 5 -2.94 -2.64 4.92
N TYR A 6 -2.23 -2.39 3.83
CA TYR A 6 -1.37 -3.35 3.17
C TYR A 6 -0.13 -2.67 2.63
N TYR A 7 0.95 -3.40 2.47
CA TYR A 7 2.20 -2.92 1.88
C TYR A 7 2.70 -3.91 0.84
N SER A 8 3.62 -3.46 -0.02
CA SER A 8 4.32 -4.36 -0.94
C SER A 8 5.43 -5.11 -0.21
N THR A 9 5.51 -6.43 -0.39
CA THR A 9 6.64 -7.24 0.05
C THR A 9 7.78 -7.26 -0.96
N ASN A 10 7.60 -6.65 -2.13
CA ASN A 10 8.66 -6.54 -3.12
C ASN A 10 9.62 -5.41 -2.74
N THR A 11 10.91 -5.73 -2.65
CA THR A 11 11.98 -4.80 -2.24
C THR A 11 12.23 -3.67 -3.24
N THR A 12 11.76 -3.80 -4.49
CA THR A 12 11.85 -2.73 -5.49
C THR A 12 10.74 -1.67 -5.33
N ASP A 13 9.68 -1.98 -4.60
CA ASP A 13 8.60 -1.04 -4.36
C ASP A 13 8.94 -0.10 -3.19
N PRO A 14 8.38 1.12 -3.14
CA PRO A 14 8.63 2.04 -2.04
C PRO A 14 8.15 1.46 -0.69
N ASP A 15 8.94 1.70 0.38
CA ASP A 15 8.57 1.39 1.77
C ASP A 15 7.42 2.30 2.27
N VAL A 16 6.21 2.01 1.80
CA VAL A 16 4.96 2.67 2.16
C VAL A 16 3.86 1.63 2.36
N HIS A 17 2.88 1.97 3.20
CA HIS A 17 1.63 1.23 3.25
C HIS A 17 0.49 1.99 2.57
N HIS A 18 -0.47 1.23 2.08
CA HIS A 18 -1.68 1.69 1.43
C HIS A 18 -2.88 1.29 2.27
N ASN A 19 -3.82 2.21 2.45
CA ASN A 19 -5.10 1.97 3.14
C ASN A 19 -6.30 2.39 2.29
N GLN A 20 -6.07 2.72 1.01
CA GLN A 20 -7.11 3.05 0.04
C GLN A 20 -7.17 1.97 -1.03
N ARG A 21 -8.37 1.44 -1.29
CA ARG A 21 -8.60 0.45 -2.35
C ARG A 21 -8.29 1.00 -3.74
N ASP A 22 -8.51 2.30 -3.92
CA ASP A 22 -8.42 2.98 -5.21
C ASP A 22 -7.10 3.70 -5.46
N CYS A 23 -6.12 3.50 -4.57
CA CYS A 23 -4.78 4.04 -4.77
C CYS A 23 -4.15 3.41 -6.04
N PRO A 24 -3.74 4.21 -7.05
CA PRO A 24 -3.12 3.68 -8.26
C PRO A 24 -1.85 2.88 -7.98
N ALA A 25 -0.98 3.38 -7.09
CA ALA A 25 0.22 2.67 -6.65
C ALA A 25 -0.13 1.35 -5.94
N GLY A 26 -1.11 1.38 -5.02
CA GLY A 26 -1.58 0.17 -4.35
C GLY A 26 -2.24 -0.84 -5.30
N LYS A 27 -2.90 -0.38 -6.37
CA LYS A 27 -3.48 -1.22 -7.43
C LYS A 27 -2.41 -1.86 -8.32
N ALA A 28 -1.29 -1.17 -8.56
CA ALA A 28 -0.18 -1.69 -9.35
C ALA A 28 0.59 -2.83 -8.65
N ILE A 29 0.52 -2.93 -7.31
CA ILE A 29 1.15 -4.04 -6.57
C ILE A 29 0.38 -5.35 -6.88
N PRO A 30 1.06 -6.39 -7.40
CA PRO A 30 0.47 -7.72 -7.60
C PRO A 30 -0.06 -8.31 -6.29
N LYS A 31 -1.11 -9.13 -6.34
CA LYS A 31 -1.75 -9.65 -5.11
C LYS A 31 -0.80 -10.53 -4.29
N GLU A 32 0.05 -11.30 -4.97
CA GLU A 32 1.11 -12.13 -4.40
C GLU A 32 2.15 -11.31 -3.62
N ASN A 33 2.31 -10.02 -3.95
CA ASN A 33 3.23 -9.11 -3.27
C ASN A 33 2.52 -8.23 -2.22
N LYS A 34 1.22 -8.40 -2.00
CA LYS A 34 0.48 -7.64 -0.99
C LYS A 34 0.48 -8.39 0.33
N LYS A 35 0.99 -7.74 1.37
CA LYS A 35 0.88 -8.23 2.74
C LYS A 35 0.08 -7.25 3.59
N PHE A 36 -0.86 -7.80 4.34
CA PHE A 36 -1.68 -7.02 5.26
C PHE A 36 -0.85 -6.49 6.43
N GLY A 37 -1.21 -5.30 6.89
CA GLY A 37 -0.50 -4.53 7.91
C GLY A 37 0.19 -3.30 7.34
N THR A 38 0.97 -2.63 8.18
CA THR A 38 1.72 -1.42 7.80
C THR A 38 3.23 -1.65 7.71
N ASN A 39 3.74 -2.73 8.32
CA ASN A 39 5.18 -2.99 8.49
C ASN A 39 5.97 -1.84 9.15
N GLY A 40 5.28 -0.92 9.86
CA GLY A 40 5.89 0.33 10.32
C GLY A 40 6.20 1.34 9.20
N TYR A 41 5.84 1.04 7.95
CA TYR A 41 6.04 1.94 6.82
C TYR A 41 5.13 3.17 6.92
N LYS A 42 5.61 4.27 6.37
CA LYS A 42 4.83 5.51 6.25
C LYS A 42 3.62 5.31 5.34
N LEU A 43 2.56 6.09 5.58
CA LEU A 43 1.40 6.07 4.69
C LEU A 43 1.79 6.60 3.30
N CYS A 44 1.33 5.93 2.25
CA CYS A 44 1.50 6.38 0.88
C CYS A 44 0.96 7.82 0.71
N LYS A 45 1.73 8.70 0.04
CA LYS A 45 1.36 10.11 -0.18
C LYS A 45 0.00 10.27 -0.88
N THR A 46 -0.33 9.38 -1.82
CA THR A 46 -1.61 9.40 -2.51
C THR A 46 -2.74 8.95 -1.59
N CYS A 47 -2.51 7.90 -0.79
CA CYS A 47 -3.47 7.46 0.22
C CYS A 47 -3.71 8.51 1.31
N ALA A 48 -2.71 9.34 1.63
CA ALA A 48 -2.85 10.43 2.60
C ALA A 48 -3.67 11.62 2.07
N LYS A 49 -3.87 11.72 0.75
CA LYS A 49 -4.62 12.79 0.08
C LYS A 49 -6.03 12.37 -0.37
N MET A 50 -6.39 11.11 -0.18
CA MET A 50 -7.66 10.48 -0.57
C MET A 50 -8.46 10.09 0.67
#